data_AF-H0GYH4-F1
#
_entry.id   AF-H0GYH4-F1
#
_cell.length_a   1.000
_cell.length_b   1.000
_cell.length_c   1.000
_cell.angle_alpha   90.00
_cell.angle_beta   90.00
_cell.angle_gamma   90.00
#
_symmetry.space_group_name_H-M   'P 1'
#
loop_
_entity.id
_entity.type
_entity.pdbx_description
1 polymer ?
#
loop_
_entity_poly.entity_id
_entity_poly.type
_entity_poly.pdbx_seq_one_letter_code
_entity_poly.pdbx_strand_id
1 'polypeptide(L)'
;MEKNKRKRDREDSTDRKDTPSHKKLKSDLTNDRAADTLLRFTMSKGYQMMEKMGYKEGEALGRNKNALKEPLKVKINSKRQGIRASAPDPSTANDRQMSEQEFRKGESETKNNDRLEKIWHKIQRTAFEIMGDSELYNPGNDPRDFNVLWRPYVSQLNEKLGNLNSVTNDDTEAKDDMKLMSEEELASLPADQNVKIKHRRSIIDIHIEDSELAALKELSIKERITKLNVFLRTEKYYCFFCGVKYKDESDLFEHCPGVDEEDHE
;
A
#
# COMPACT_ATOMS: atom_id res chain seq x y z
N MET A 1 54.83 -21.80 -48.34
CA MET A 1 53.54 -22.23 -48.92
C MET A 1 52.50 -21.17 -48.61
N GLU A 2 52.50 -20.12 -49.43
CA GLU A 2 51.50 -19.05 -49.45
C GLU A 2 50.21 -19.56 -50.08
N LYS A 3 49.05 -19.38 -49.43
CA LYS A 3 47.74 -19.59 -50.06
C LYS A 3 46.93 -18.30 -50.01
N ASN A 4 46.91 -17.63 -51.16
CA ASN A 4 46.03 -16.54 -51.53
C ASN A 4 44.54 -16.93 -51.41
N LYS A 5 43.71 -16.10 -50.76
CA LYS A 5 42.27 -16.06 -51.04
C LYS A 5 41.66 -14.65 -50.81
N ARG A 6 41.88 -13.81 -51.82
CA ARG A 6 40.98 -12.78 -52.39
C ARG A 6 39.76 -12.38 -51.54
N LYS A 7 39.85 -11.21 -50.89
CA LYS A 7 38.67 -10.41 -50.51
C LYS A 7 38.14 -9.73 -51.78
N ARG A 8 36.83 -9.84 -52.00
CA ARG A 8 36.10 -9.22 -53.11
C ARG A 8 35.65 -7.84 -52.64
N ASP A 9 36.25 -6.81 -53.24
CA ASP A 9 35.73 -5.44 -53.21
C ASP A 9 34.44 -5.40 -54.02
N ARG A 10 33.41 -4.77 -53.45
CA ARG A 10 32.14 -4.53 -54.12
C ARG A 10 31.96 -3.01 -54.15
N GLU A 11 32.51 -2.43 -55.20
CA GLU A 11 32.15 -1.08 -55.65
C GLU A 11 30.68 -1.12 -56.07
N ASP A 12 29.86 -0.28 -55.44
CA ASP A 12 28.57 0.11 -56.01
C ASP A 12 28.60 1.62 -56.18
N SER A 13 28.43 2.01 -57.43
CA SER A 13 28.68 3.34 -57.96
C SER A 13 27.35 3.93 -58.43
N THR A 14 27.28 5.25 -58.47
CA THR A 14 26.21 6.09 -59.05
C THR A 14 24.96 6.21 -58.15
N ASP A 15 24.40 7.39 -57.87
CA ASP A 15 23.93 8.37 -58.84
C ASP A 15 23.76 9.74 -58.14
N ARG A 16 24.75 10.64 -58.25
CA ARG A 16 24.59 12.06 -57.89
C ARG A 16 23.98 12.76 -59.08
N LYS A 17 22.64 12.86 -59.11
CA LYS A 17 21.94 13.65 -60.12
C LYS A 17 21.95 15.14 -59.77
N ASP A 18 22.25 15.90 -60.80
CA ASP A 18 22.41 17.35 -60.88
C ASP A 18 21.33 18.16 -60.15
N THR A 19 21.76 19.15 -59.36
CA THR A 19 20.89 20.26 -58.92
C THR A 19 21.23 21.50 -59.76
N PRO A 20 20.27 22.11 -60.49
CA PRO A 20 20.53 23.33 -61.22
C PRO A 20 20.67 24.52 -60.27
N SER A 21 21.60 25.42 -60.59
CA SER A 21 21.88 26.67 -59.87
C SER A 21 20.65 27.58 -59.81
N HIS A 22 20.20 27.92 -58.59
CA HIS A 22 19.12 28.88 -58.37
C HIS A 22 19.58 30.32 -58.68
N LYS A 23 19.00 30.88 -59.74
CA LYS A 23 19.12 32.28 -60.15
C LYS A 23 18.44 33.16 -59.09
N LYS A 24 19.19 34.07 -58.43
CA LYS A 24 18.65 35.05 -57.48
C LYS A 24 17.75 36.06 -58.20
N LEU A 25 16.49 36.14 -57.80
CA LEU A 25 15.59 37.25 -58.14
C LEU A 25 15.20 37.99 -56.86
N LYS A 26 15.18 39.31 -56.98
CA LYS A 26 15.04 40.28 -55.89
C LYS A 26 13.63 40.27 -55.29
N SER A 27 13.59 40.63 -54.02
CA SER A 27 12.43 40.76 -53.13
C SER A 27 11.51 41.90 -53.55
N ASP A 28 10.23 41.56 -53.77
CA ASP A 28 9.13 42.54 -53.71
C ASP A 28 8.08 42.06 -52.69
N LEU A 29 7.84 42.94 -51.73
CA LEU A 29 6.94 42.82 -50.60
C LEU A 29 5.49 43.00 -51.08
N THR A 30 4.79 41.89 -51.33
CA THR A 30 3.34 41.71 -51.11
C THR A 30 2.96 40.35 -51.68
N ASN A 31 3.15 39.25 -50.95
CA ASN A 31 2.68 37.95 -51.42
C ASN A 31 2.66 36.86 -50.35
N ASP A 32 1.99 37.10 -49.22
CA ASP A 32 1.79 36.06 -48.19
C ASP A 32 1.11 34.81 -48.80
N ARG A 33 0.18 35.01 -49.75
CA ARG A 33 -0.45 33.91 -50.49
C ARG A 33 0.51 33.18 -51.44
N ALA A 34 1.42 33.88 -52.11
CA ALA A 34 2.35 33.23 -53.02
C ALA A 34 3.45 32.49 -52.23
N ALA A 35 3.88 33.06 -51.10
CA ALA A 35 4.78 32.42 -50.15
C ALA A 35 4.15 31.15 -49.54
N ASP A 36 2.89 31.19 -49.13
CA ASP A 36 2.13 30.01 -48.67
C ASP A 36 2.03 28.94 -49.76
N THR A 37 1.74 29.32 -51.02
CA THR A 37 1.69 28.33 -52.12
C THR A 37 3.05 27.74 -52.46
N LEU A 38 4.14 28.51 -52.34
CA LEU A 38 5.49 28.01 -52.54
C LEU A 38 5.91 27.08 -51.39
N LEU A 39 5.61 27.44 -50.13
CA LEU A 39 5.79 26.59 -48.96
C LEU A 39 5.05 25.26 -49.13
N ARG A 40 3.78 25.29 -49.51
CA ARG A 40 2.95 24.10 -49.79
C ARG A 40 3.53 23.18 -50.87
N PHE A 41 4.21 23.73 -51.87
CA PHE A 41 4.80 22.94 -52.95
C PHE A 41 6.19 22.39 -52.58
N THR A 42 6.90 23.08 -51.69
CA THR A 42 8.20 22.62 -51.16
C THR A 42 8.07 21.58 -50.05
N MET A 43 6.94 21.55 -49.34
CA MET A 43 6.68 20.61 -48.26
C MET A 43 6.26 19.23 -48.76
N SER A 44 6.41 18.22 -47.90
CA SER A 44 6.04 16.85 -48.25
C SER A 44 4.54 16.72 -48.57
N LYS A 45 4.16 15.81 -49.48
CA LYS A 45 2.75 15.52 -49.81
C LYS A 45 1.90 15.23 -48.57
N GLY A 46 2.48 14.63 -47.54
CA GLY A 46 1.80 14.36 -46.27
C GLY A 46 1.41 15.63 -45.54
N TYR A 47 2.29 16.63 -45.52
CA TYR A 47 1.99 17.95 -44.95
C TYR A 47 0.83 18.63 -45.69
N GLN A 48 0.86 18.61 -47.04
CA GLN A 48 -0.20 19.16 -47.87
C GLN A 48 -1.56 18.46 -47.65
N MET A 49 -1.55 17.16 -47.37
CA MET A 49 -2.75 16.41 -47.03
C MET A 49 -3.28 16.77 -45.64
N MET A 50 -2.40 16.91 -44.65
CA MET A 50 -2.79 17.30 -43.27
C MET A 50 -3.40 18.70 -43.24
N GLU A 51 -2.81 19.66 -43.95
CA GLU A 51 -3.34 21.03 -44.04
C GLU A 51 -4.75 21.04 -44.63
N LYS A 52 -5.01 20.25 -45.68
CA LYS A 52 -6.36 20.09 -46.26
C LYS A 52 -7.37 19.46 -45.29
N MET A 53 -6.89 18.74 -44.28
CA MET A 53 -7.71 18.16 -43.21
C MET A 53 -7.85 19.10 -42.00
N GLY A 54 -7.36 20.33 -42.11
CA GLY A 54 -7.51 21.38 -41.08
C GLY A 54 -6.34 21.52 -40.11
N TYR A 55 -5.21 20.86 -40.37
CA TYR A 55 -3.98 21.08 -39.60
C TYR A 55 -3.36 22.46 -39.88
N LYS A 56 -2.90 23.15 -38.84
CA LYS A 56 -2.16 24.43 -38.93
C LYS A 56 -0.78 24.29 -38.29
N GLU A 57 0.20 25.00 -38.83
CA GLU A 57 1.57 24.99 -38.31
C GLU A 57 1.60 25.37 -36.82
N GLY A 58 2.20 24.51 -35.99
CA GLY A 58 2.37 24.73 -34.55
C GLY A 58 1.19 24.29 -33.68
N GLU A 59 0.10 23.82 -34.28
CA GLU A 59 -1.04 23.22 -33.58
C GLU A 59 -0.81 21.72 -33.35
N ALA A 60 -1.33 21.19 -32.23
CA ALA A 60 -1.28 19.77 -31.95
C ALA A 60 -2.54 19.09 -32.49
N LEU A 61 -2.44 17.82 -32.88
CA LEU A 61 -3.59 17.08 -33.43
C LEU A 61 -4.58 16.70 -32.32
N GLY A 62 -5.89 16.82 -32.61
CA GLY A 62 -6.97 16.38 -31.73
C GLY A 62 -7.64 17.52 -30.94
N ARG A 63 -8.65 17.17 -30.14
CA ARG A 63 -9.51 18.14 -29.44
C ARG A 63 -8.86 18.77 -28.19
N ASN A 64 -7.74 18.20 -27.73
CA ASN A 64 -7.07 18.57 -26.48
C ASN A 64 -5.91 19.54 -26.74
N LYS A 65 -5.88 20.66 -26.01
CA LYS A 65 -4.84 21.69 -26.14
C LYS A 65 -3.44 21.25 -25.65
N ASN A 66 -3.35 20.13 -24.93
CA ASN A 66 -2.12 19.60 -24.32
C ASN A 66 -1.51 18.43 -25.11
N ALA A 67 -1.86 18.25 -26.39
CA ALA A 67 -1.31 17.17 -27.20
C ALA A 67 0.16 17.43 -27.62
N LEU A 68 0.90 16.36 -27.87
CA LEU A 68 2.32 16.41 -28.25
C LEU A 68 2.49 17.11 -29.61
N LYS A 69 3.38 18.11 -29.64
CA LYS A 69 3.74 18.86 -30.86
C LYS A 69 4.95 18.28 -31.59
N GLU A 70 5.78 17.55 -30.87
CA GLU A 70 6.97 16.91 -31.40
C GLU A 70 6.81 15.39 -31.37
N PRO A 71 7.42 14.67 -32.33
CA PRO A 71 7.40 13.21 -32.32
C PRO A 71 8.12 12.67 -31.08
N LEU A 72 7.60 11.56 -30.54
CA LEU A 72 8.24 10.86 -29.42
C LEU A 72 9.63 10.37 -29.82
N LYS A 73 10.64 10.78 -29.04
CA LYS A 73 12.03 10.33 -29.25
C LYS A 73 12.20 8.95 -28.64
N VAL A 74 12.39 7.94 -29.48
CA VAL A 74 12.73 6.58 -29.03
C VAL A 74 14.24 6.48 -28.83
N LYS A 75 14.68 6.21 -27.60
CA LYS A 75 16.10 5.89 -27.32
C LYS A 75 16.35 4.43 -27.71
N ILE A 76 16.96 4.20 -28.87
CA ILE A 76 17.31 2.86 -29.33
C ILE A 76 18.59 2.43 -28.62
N ASN A 77 18.51 1.36 -27.83
CA ASN A 77 19.70 0.77 -27.20
C ASN A 77 20.52 0.02 -28.26
N SER A 78 21.64 0.58 -28.70
CA SER A 78 22.51 -0.04 -29.71
C SER A 78 23.29 -1.25 -29.17
N LYS A 79 23.31 -1.47 -27.85
CA LYS A 79 24.02 -2.57 -27.20
C LYS A 79 23.01 -3.58 -26.66
N ARG A 80 23.39 -4.86 -26.60
CA ARG A 80 22.67 -5.92 -25.86
C ARG A 80 22.85 -5.74 -24.35
N GLN A 81 22.45 -4.58 -23.84
CA GLN A 81 22.44 -4.26 -22.43
C GLN A 81 21.03 -4.45 -21.89
N GLY A 82 20.91 -4.99 -20.68
CA GLY A 82 19.62 -5.11 -20.00
C GLY A 82 18.98 -3.73 -19.84
N ILE A 83 17.64 -3.69 -19.74
CA ILE A 83 16.84 -2.45 -19.67
C ILE A 83 17.29 -1.52 -18.53
N ARG A 84 17.99 -2.04 -17.50
CA ARG A 84 18.50 -1.30 -16.33
C ARG A 84 20.03 -1.13 -16.30
N ALA A 85 20.75 -1.48 -17.36
CA ALA A 85 22.22 -1.56 -17.35
C ALA A 85 22.92 -0.25 -17.77
N SER A 86 22.19 0.79 -18.20
CA SER A 86 22.78 2.11 -18.38
C SER A 86 23.13 2.71 -17.02
N ALA A 87 24.35 3.23 -16.89
CA ALA A 87 24.76 3.94 -15.68
C ALA A 87 23.76 5.07 -15.40
N PRO A 88 23.29 5.21 -14.14
CA PRO A 88 22.39 6.29 -13.75
C PRO A 88 23.08 7.63 -14.01
N ASP A 89 22.34 8.60 -14.56
CA ASP A 89 22.77 10.00 -14.54
C ASP A 89 23.06 10.40 -13.08
N PRO A 90 24.05 11.27 -12.79
CA PRO A 90 24.41 11.64 -11.42
C PRO A 90 23.23 12.26 -10.63
N SER A 91 22.23 12.83 -11.30
CA SER A 91 20.96 13.25 -10.69
C SER A 91 20.11 12.07 -10.19
N THR A 92 20.11 10.94 -10.92
CA THR A 92 19.39 9.72 -10.54
C THR A 92 20.10 8.89 -9.46
N ALA A 93 21.35 9.21 -9.12
CA ALA A 93 22.05 8.61 -7.98
C ALA A 93 21.49 9.11 -6.64
N ASN A 94 21.17 10.41 -6.53
CA ASN A 94 20.47 10.96 -5.37
C ASN A 94 19.04 10.41 -5.27
N ASP A 95 18.30 10.31 -6.38
CA ASP A 95 16.98 9.65 -6.39
C ASP A 95 17.05 8.17 -5.97
N ARG A 96 18.12 7.46 -6.36
CA ARG A 96 18.33 6.07 -5.91
C ARG A 96 18.59 5.98 -4.41
N GLN A 97 19.43 6.85 -3.86
CA GLN A 97 19.69 6.89 -2.42
C GLN A 97 18.44 7.26 -1.64
N MET A 98 17.66 8.24 -2.12
CA MET A 98 16.34 8.57 -1.57
C MET A 98 15.39 7.36 -1.62
N SER A 99 15.30 6.67 -2.76
CA SER A 99 14.44 5.48 -2.90
C SER A 99 14.84 4.31 -2.00
N GLU A 100 16.14 4.15 -1.71
CA GLU A 100 16.63 3.11 -0.81
C GLU A 100 16.36 3.47 0.66
N GLN A 101 16.52 4.74 1.03
CA GLN A 101 16.19 5.23 2.37
C GLN A 101 14.68 5.15 2.63
N GLU A 102 13.85 5.51 1.66
CA GLU A 102 12.39 5.37 1.75
C GLU A 102 11.97 3.91 1.90
N PHE A 103 12.60 3.00 1.13
CA PHE A 103 12.33 1.56 1.25
C PHE A 103 12.70 1.02 2.64
N ARG A 104 13.89 1.36 3.15
CA ARG A 104 14.32 0.96 4.50
C ARG A 104 13.42 1.52 5.59
N LYS A 105 13.01 2.79 5.44
CA LYS A 105 12.09 3.45 6.37
C LYS A 105 10.72 2.75 6.35
N GLY A 106 10.18 2.46 5.17
CA GLY A 106 8.93 1.71 5.02
C GLY A 106 9.00 0.33 5.68
N GLU A 107 10.07 -0.44 5.48
CA GLU A 107 10.24 -1.73 6.18
C GLU A 107 10.33 -1.57 7.70
N SER A 108 10.98 -0.51 8.18
CA SER A 108 11.06 -0.25 9.61
C SER A 108 9.70 0.12 10.19
N GLU A 109 8.91 0.91 9.46
CA GLU A 109 7.57 1.33 9.86
C GLU A 109 6.59 0.16 9.86
N THR A 110 6.64 -0.74 8.88
CA THR A 110 5.81 -1.95 8.88
C THR A 110 6.16 -2.87 10.04
N LYS A 111 7.45 -3.15 10.26
CA LYS A 111 7.90 -3.97 11.41
C LYS A 111 7.49 -3.33 12.75
N ASN A 112 7.59 -2.00 12.85
CA ASN A 112 7.15 -1.27 14.04
C ASN A 112 5.64 -1.35 14.23
N ASN A 113 4.85 -1.20 13.16
CA ASN A 113 3.40 -1.37 13.22
C ASN A 113 3.02 -2.80 13.63
N ASP A 114 3.65 -3.83 13.06
CA ASP A 114 3.42 -5.24 13.45
C ASP A 114 3.74 -5.49 14.94
N ARG A 115 4.80 -4.85 15.47
CA ARG A 115 5.12 -4.90 16.91
C ARG A 115 4.01 -4.24 17.74
N LEU A 116 3.59 -3.05 17.34
CA LEU A 116 2.54 -2.29 18.03
C LEU A 116 1.21 -3.05 17.98
N GLU A 117 0.84 -3.70 16.88
CA GLU A 117 -0.37 -4.53 16.79
C GLU A 117 -0.33 -5.69 17.80
N LYS A 118 0.82 -6.36 17.93
CA LYS A 118 0.97 -7.43 18.94
C LYS A 118 0.82 -6.88 20.36
N ILE A 119 1.37 -5.70 20.64
CA ILE A 119 1.21 -5.03 21.93
C ILE A 119 -0.26 -4.66 22.16
N TRP A 120 -0.92 -4.13 21.14
CA TRP A 120 -2.35 -3.79 21.16
C TRP A 120 -3.22 -5.01 21.50
N HIS A 121 -2.99 -6.16 20.87
CA HIS A 121 -3.73 -7.37 21.21
C HIS A 121 -3.48 -7.85 22.65
N LYS A 122 -2.23 -7.74 23.12
CA LYS A 122 -1.88 -8.10 24.50
C LYS A 122 -2.58 -7.19 25.50
N ILE A 123 -2.53 -5.88 25.29
CA ILE A 123 -3.13 -4.92 26.23
C ILE A 123 -4.67 -5.04 26.26
N GLN A 124 -5.30 -5.31 25.12
CA GLN A 124 -6.74 -5.62 25.06
C GLN A 124 -7.09 -6.87 25.88
N ARG A 125 -6.31 -7.95 25.74
CA ARG A 125 -6.50 -9.17 26.53
C ARG A 125 -6.32 -8.91 28.02
N THR A 126 -5.26 -8.21 28.42
CA THR A 126 -5.04 -7.89 29.84
C THR A 126 -6.14 -7.01 30.39
N ALA A 127 -6.66 -6.05 29.62
CA ALA A 127 -7.77 -5.21 30.05
C ALA A 127 -9.04 -6.02 30.26
N PHE A 128 -9.35 -6.90 29.32
CA PHE A 128 -10.50 -7.81 29.40
C PHE A 128 -10.43 -8.75 30.63
N GLU A 129 -9.24 -9.25 30.96
CA GLU A 129 -9.00 -10.07 32.15
C GLU A 129 -9.10 -9.24 33.45
N ILE A 130 -8.43 -8.08 33.53
CA ILE A 130 -8.39 -7.24 34.73
C ILE A 130 -9.76 -6.65 35.07
N MET A 131 -10.59 -6.36 34.05
CA MET A 131 -11.94 -5.84 34.24
C MET A 131 -12.93 -6.91 34.70
N GLY A 132 -12.61 -8.19 34.54
CA GLY A 132 -13.50 -9.31 34.84
C GLY A 132 -14.52 -9.60 33.72
N ASP A 133 -14.44 -8.90 32.60
CA ASP A 133 -15.30 -9.12 31.43
C ASP A 133 -15.13 -10.53 30.84
N SER A 134 -13.97 -11.16 31.10
CA SER A 134 -13.73 -12.56 30.75
C SER A 134 -14.70 -13.54 31.41
N GLU A 135 -15.19 -13.25 32.61
CA GLU A 135 -16.16 -14.12 33.30
C GLU A 135 -17.59 -13.92 32.76
N LEU A 136 -17.87 -12.74 32.20
CA LEU A 136 -19.17 -12.39 31.63
C LEU A 136 -19.32 -12.83 30.17
N TYR A 137 -18.20 -13.10 29.50
CA TYR A 137 -18.20 -13.47 28.09
C TYR A 137 -18.76 -14.86 27.87
N ASN A 138 -19.80 -14.91 27.03
CA ASN A 138 -20.35 -16.14 26.51
C ASN A 138 -20.20 -16.16 24.98
N PRO A 139 -19.87 -17.32 24.37
CA PRO A 139 -19.78 -17.46 22.92
C PRO A 139 -21.06 -16.99 22.22
N GLY A 140 -20.93 -16.02 21.31
CA GLY A 140 -22.07 -15.47 20.57
C GLY A 140 -22.75 -14.24 21.21
N ASN A 141 -22.21 -13.70 22.31
CA ASN A 141 -22.58 -12.38 22.80
C ASN A 141 -22.24 -11.29 21.77
N ASP A 142 -23.01 -10.20 21.77
CA ASP A 142 -22.75 -9.05 20.91
C ASP A 142 -21.45 -8.38 21.41
N PRO A 143 -20.44 -8.16 20.55
CA PRO A 143 -19.23 -7.41 20.92
C PRO A 143 -19.54 -6.03 21.52
N ARG A 144 -20.71 -5.45 21.25
CA ARG A 144 -21.15 -4.16 21.79
C ARG A 144 -21.44 -4.16 23.28
N ASP A 145 -21.66 -5.33 23.87
CA ASP A 145 -21.91 -5.47 25.31
C ASP A 145 -20.66 -5.16 26.15
N PHE A 146 -19.48 -5.11 25.52
CA PHE A 146 -18.21 -4.83 26.16
C PHE A 146 -17.71 -3.41 25.88
N ASN A 147 -16.69 -2.96 26.61
CA ASN A 147 -16.08 -1.64 26.39
C ASN A 147 -15.46 -1.54 24.98
N VAL A 148 -15.70 -0.40 24.32
CA VAL A 148 -15.19 -0.02 22.99
C VAL A 148 -13.70 -0.36 22.79
N LEU A 149 -12.89 -0.18 23.85
CA LEU A 149 -11.44 -0.39 23.81
C LEU A 149 -11.04 -1.85 23.52
N TRP A 150 -11.82 -2.84 23.97
CA TRP A 150 -11.56 -4.27 23.74
C TRP A 150 -12.67 -5.02 22.97
N ARG A 151 -13.72 -4.33 22.47
CA ARG A 151 -14.67 -4.95 21.52
C ARG A 151 -13.99 -5.63 20.32
N PRO A 152 -12.95 -5.05 19.68
CA PRO A 152 -12.28 -5.73 18.57
C PRO A 152 -11.68 -7.08 18.98
N TYR A 153 -11.24 -7.22 20.23
CA TYR A 153 -10.74 -8.49 20.76
C TYR A 153 -11.89 -9.49 20.96
N VAL A 154 -13.03 -9.06 21.48
CA VAL A 154 -14.24 -9.90 21.62
C VAL A 154 -14.74 -10.38 20.25
N SER A 155 -14.76 -9.51 19.24
CA SER A 155 -15.10 -9.90 17.86
C SER A 155 -14.15 -10.98 17.33
N GLN A 156 -12.85 -10.84 17.57
CA GLN A 156 -11.86 -11.86 17.18
C GLN A 156 -12.06 -13.20 17.90
N LEU A 157 -12.49 -13.19 19.17
CA LEU A 157 -12.81 -14.42 19.91
C LEU A 157 -14.03 -15.12 19.30
N ASN A 158 -15.09 -14.38 19.00
CA ASN A 158 -16.28 -14.91 18.34
C ASN A 158 -15.95 -15.52 16.97
N GLU A 159 -15.13 -14.84 16.16
CA GLU A 159 -14.68 -15.35 14.85
C GLU A 159 -13.87 -16.65 14.98
N LYS A 160 -12.93 -16.71 15.94
CA LYS A 160 -12.13 -17.92 16.18
C LYS A 160 -12.99 -19.10 16.60
N LEU A 161 -13.98 -18.89 17.47
CA LEU A 161 -14.92 -19.92 17.89
C LEU A 161 -15.85 -20.35 16.74
N GLY A 162 -16.29 -19.42 15.90
CA GLY A 162 -17.06 -19.71 14.69
C GLY A 162 -16.28 -20.58 13.71
N ASN A 163 -15.00 -20.27 13.48
CA ASN A 163 -14.13 -21.05 12.60
C ASN A 163 -13.85 -22.45 13.16
N LEU A 164 -13.62 -22.58 14.47
CA LEU A 164 -13.45 -23.89 15.13
C LEU A 164 -14.70 -24.76 14.94
N ASN A 165 -15.88 -24.20 15.17
CA ASN A 165 -17.15 -24.90 14.97
C ASN A 165 -17.42 -25.22 13.49
N SER A 166 -16.92 -24.41 12.54
CA SER A 166 -17.02 -24.70 11.10
C SER A 166 -16.14 -25.88 10.69
N VAL A 167 -14.93 -25.98 11.25
CA VAL A 167 -13.97 -27.06 10.92
C VAL A 167 -14.44 -28.41 11.46
N THR A 168 -15.13 -28.44 12.61
CA THR A 168 -15.66 -29.69 13.18
C THR A 168 -16.93 -30.22 12.51
N ASN A 169 -17.56 -29.45 11.62
CA ASN A 169 -18.76 -29.87 10.87
C ASN A 169 -18.44 -30.37 9.45
N ASP A 170 -17.18 -30.32 9.04
CA ASP A 170 -16.71 -30.85 7.76
C ASP A 170 -16.04 -32.21 8.02
N ASP A 171 -16.88 -33.25 8.16
CA ASP A 171 -16.44 -34.64 8.21
C ASP A 171 -15.82 -35.03 6.84
N THR A 172 -14.54 -34.70 6.65
CA THR A 172 -13.66 -35.51 5.80
C THR A 172 -12.35 -35.79 6.51
N GLU A 173 -12.08 -37.08 6.65
CA GLU A 173 -10.95 -37.69 7.33
C GLU A 173 -9.60 -37.09 6.89
N ALA A 174 -8.92 -36.40 7.79
CA ALA A 174 -7.47 -36.31 7.77
C ALA A 174 -6.95 -36.16 9.20
N LYS A 175 -6.39 -37.27 9.69
CA LYS A 175 -5.62 -37.35 10.92
C LYS A 175 -4.29 -36.61 10.74
N ASP A 176 -3.77 -36.21 11.90
CA ASP A 176 -2.39 -35.90 12.23
C ASP A 176 -1.94 -34.43 12.18
N ASP A 177 -1.28 -34.10 13.31
CA ASP A 177 -0.39 -32.98 13.59
C ASP A 177 -0.98 -31.66 14.13
N MET A 178 -1.32 -31.64 15.43
CA MET A 178 -1.02 -30.47 16.27
C MET A 178 -0.91 -30.79 17.78
N LYS A 179 0.35 -30.96 18.21
CA LYS A 179 0.96 -30.69 19.53
C LYS A 179 0.03 -30.46 20.74
N LEU A 180 0.01 -31.46 21.63
CA LEU A 180 -0.48 -31.44 23.01
C LEU A 180 0.05 -30.23 23.81
N MET A 181 -0.87 -29.42 24.34
CA MET A 181 -0.67 -28.64 25.57
C MET A 181 -1.42 -29.34 26.71
N SER A 182 -0.86 -29.21 27.92
CA SER A 182 -1.05 -30.06 29.11
C SER A 182 -2.49 -30.29 29.57
N GLU A 183 -2.74 -31.53 30.04
CA GLU A 183 -4.02 -32.08 30.54
C GLU A 183 -4.63 -31.36 31.76
N GLU A 184 -3.94 -30.38 32.35
CA GLU A 184 -4.40 -29.68 33.57
C GLU A 184 -5.42 -28.55 33.31
N GLU A 185 -5.51 -27.99 32.10
CA GLU A 185 -6.51 -26.95 31.77
C GLU A 185 -7.88 -27.51 31.34
N LEU A 186 -7.98 -28.83 31.10
CA LEU A 186 -9.21 -29.47 30.60
C LEU A 186 -10.20 -29.88 31.72
N ALA A 187 -9.81 -29.74 32.99
CA ALA A 187 -10.59 -30.22 34.14
C ALA A 187 -11.52 -29.16 34.76
N SER A 188 -11.65 -27.96 34.18
CA SER A 188 -12.44 -26.87 34.77
C SER A 188 -13.71 -26.47 33.99
N LEU A 189 -14.04 -27.15 32.87
CA LEU A 189 -15.26 -26.85 32.11
C LEU A 189 -16.37 -27.84 32.48
N PRO A 190 -17.56 -27.37 32.89
CA PRO A 190 -18.68 -28.26 33.15
C PRO A 190 -19.14 -28.89 31.84
N ALA A 191 -19.10 -30.23 31.80
CA ALA A 191 -19.76 -31.03 30.80
C ALA A 191 -21.29 -30.84 30.88
N ASP A 192 -21.94 -31.07 29.73
CA ASP A 192 -23.38 -31.07 29.50
C ASP A 192 -24.08 -29.71 29.42
N GLN A 193 -24.22 -29.23 28.18
CA GLN A 193 -25.52 -29.28 27.50
C GLN A 193 -25.38 -28.92 26.02
N ASN A 194 -25.95 -29.76 25.16
CA ASN A 194 -26.28 -29.44 23.78
C ASN A 194 -27.38 -28.34 23.77
N VAL A 195 -26.99 -27.10 24.04
CA VAL A 195 -27.89 -25.95 23.99
C VAL A 195 -27.96 -25.51 22.53
N LYS A 196 -29.07 -25.83 21.87
CA LYS A 196 -29.50 -25.10 20.67
C LYS A 196 -29.56 -23.63 21.05
N ILE A 197 -28.55 -22.85 20.68
CA ILE A 197 -28.50 -21.40 20.86
C ILE A 197 -29.59 -20.81 19.98
N LYS A 198 -30.82 -20.75 20.51
CA LYS A 198 -31.84 -19.84 19.99
C LYS A 198 -31.29 -18.45 20.26
N HIS A 199 -30.81 -17.78 19.23
CA HIS A 199 -30.57 -16.34 19.27
C HIS A 199 -31.77 -15.67 19.95
N ARG A 200 -31.60 -15.22 21.20
CA ARG A 200 -32.38 -14.11 21.72
C ARG A 200 -31.94 -12.91 20.90
N ARG A 201 -32.51 -12.79 19.70
CA ARG A 201 -32.46 -11.57 18.91
C ARG A 201 -33.21 -10.54 19.74
N SER A 202 -32.47 -9.78 20.54
CA SER A 202 -33.01 -8.59 21.20
C SER A 202 -33.70 -7.76 20.11
N ILE A 203 -34.91 -7.30 20.40
CA ILE A 203 -35.78 -6.54 19.50
C ILE A 203 -35.22 -5.12 19.39
N ILE A 204 -33.98 -4.98 18.92
CA ILE A 204 -33.33 -3.72 18.57
C ILE A 204 -32.30 -4.06 17.48
N ASP A 205 -32.78 -4.51 16.32
CA ASP A 205 -31.99 -4.52 15.09
C ASP A 205 -31.95 -3.08 14.56
N ILE A 206 -31.45 -2.14 15.38
CA ILE A 206 -31.04 -0.86 14.86
C ILE A 206 -29.65 -1.13 14.31
N HIS A 207 -29.57 -1.08 12.99
CA HIS A 207 -28.35 -0.99 12.20
C HIS A 207 -27.61 0.32 12.52
N ILE A 208 -27.35 0.61 13.80
CA ILE A 208 -26.44 1.67 14.23
C ILE A 208 -25.08 1.09 13.87
N GLU A 209 -24.46 1.58 12.81
CA GLU A 209 -23.04 1.34 12.58
C GLU A 209 -22.29 1.68 13.88
N ASP A 210 -21.35 0.83 14.33
CA ASP A 210 -20.60 1.07 15.56
C ASP A 210 -19.63 2.24 15.34
N SER A 211 -20.18 3.46 15.35
CA SER A 211 -19.48 4.71 15.05
C SER A 211 -18.33 4.95 16.03
N GLU A 212 -18.45 4.47 17.26
CA GLU A 212 -17.41 4.57 18.28
C GLU A 212 -16.23 3.65 17.97
N LEU A 213 -16.50 2.40 17.56
CA LEU A 213 -15.46 1.47 17.14
C LEU A 213 -14.80 1.91 15.83
N ALA A 214 -15.57 2.49 14.90
CA ALA A 214 -15.03 3.10 13.68
C ALA A 214 -14.08 4.25 14.02
N ALA A 215 -14.49 5.19 14.90
CA ALA A 215 -13.62 6.27 15.36
C ALA A 215 -12.35 5.74 16.04
N LEU A 216 -12.44 4.66 16.83
CA LEU A 216 -11.27 4.02 17.44
C LEU A 216 -10.30 3.45 16.37
N LYS A 217 -10.85 2.85 15.31
CA LYS A 217 -10.09 2.30 14.18
C LYS A 217 -9.44 3.37 13.29
N GLU A 218 -9.83 4.63 13.40
CA GLU A 218 -9.19 5.73 12.67
C GLU A 218 -7.91 6.23 13.36
N LEU A 219 -7.80 6.06 14.69
CA LEU A 219 -6.59 6.42 15.43
C LEU A 219 -5.41 5.52 15.06
N SER A 220 -4.20 6.03 15.22
CA SER A 220 -2.99 5.22 15.10
C SER A 220 -2.95 4.14 16.18
N ILE A 221 -2.25 3.03 15.92
CA ILE A 221 -2.15 1.92 16.88
C ILE A 221 -1.48 2.40 18.17
N LYS A 222 -0.48 3.29 18.09
CA LYS A 222 0.16 3.91 19.25
C LYS A 222 -0.86 4.62 20.14
N GLU A 223 -1.68 5.50 19.56
CA GLU A 223 -2.71 6.24 20.32
C GLU A 223 -3.75 5.31 20.95
N ARG A 224 -4.11 4.22 20.27
CA ARG A 224 -5.02 3.21 20.83
C ARG A 224 -4.41 2.56 22.08
N ILE A 225 -3.13 2.17 22.01
CA ILE A 225 -2.39 1.59 23.15
C ILE A 225 -2.34 2.60 24.30
N THR A 226 -1.95 3.85 24.05
CA THR A 226 -1.88 4.89 25.08
C THR A 226 -3.26 5.12 25.73
N LYS A 227 -4.33 5.25 24.93
CA LYS A 227 -5.70 5.39 25.47
C LYS A 227 -6.11 4.24 26.38
N LEU A 228 -5.81 3.00 25.98
CA LEU A 228 -6.17 1.82 26.76
C LEU A 228 -5.29 1.69 28.02
N ASN A 229 -4.00 2.03 27.94
CA ASN A 229 -3.12 2.06 29.11
C ASN A 229 -3.57 3.14 30.11
N VAL A 230 -3.92 4.34 29.64
CA VAL A 230 -4.48 5.41 30.49
C VAL A 230 -5.74 4.92 31.20
N PHE A 231 -6.65 4.25 30.49
CA PHE A 231 -7.85 3.67 31.09
C PHE A 231 -7.53 2.68 32.23
N LEU A 232 -6.57 1.77 32.02
CA LEU A 232 -6.14 0.81 33.04
C LEU A 232 -5.49 1.47 34.26
N ARG A 233 -4.74 2.55 34.03
CA ARG A 233 -4.12 3.36 35.09
C ARG A 233 -5.15 4.10 35.92
N THR A 234 -6.17 4.68 35.29
CA THR A 234 -7.19 5.46 36.00
C THR A 234 -8.18 4.59 36.75
N GLU A 235 -8.63 3.47 36.16
CA GLU A 235 -9.69 2.66 36.78
C GLU A 235 -9.15 1.59 37.72
N LYS A 236 -7.96 1.05 37.44
CA LYS A 236 -7.43 -0.14 38.13
C LYS A 236 -6.04 0.07 38.71
N TYR A 237 -5.48 1.28 38.59
CA TYR A 237 -4.11 1.61 38.98
C TYR A 237 -3.11 0.57 38.44
N TYR A 238 -3.30 0.15 37.19
CA TYR A 238 -2.45 -0.85 36.54
C TYR A 238 -1.68 -0.22 35.40
N CYS A 239 -0.36 -0.46 35.34
CA CYS A 239 0.46 -0.06 34.19
C CYS A 239 0.84 -1.30 33.39
N PHE A 240 0.44 -1.33 32.12
CA PHE A 240 0.73 -2.45 31.22
C PHE A 240 2.24 -2.65 30.99
N PHE A 241 2.99 -1.56 30.85
CA PHE A 241 4.43 -1.62 30.57
C PHE A 241 5.25 -2.05 31.80
N CYS A 242 4.85 -1.64 33.00
CA CYS A 242 5.45 -2.17 34.24
C CYS A 242 5.00 -3.60 34.56
N GLY A 243 3.80 -3.99 34.12
CA GLY A 243 3.19 -5.28 34.45
C GLY A 243 2.72 -5.39 35.91
N VAL A 244 2.54 -4.26 36.61
CA VAL A 244 2.24 -4.21 38.04
C VAL A 244 0.94 -3.43 38.29
N LYS A 245 0.16 -3.92 39.26
CA LYS A 245 -0.99 -3.22 39.83
C LYS A 245 -0.57 -2.50 41.11
N TYR A 246 -0.79 -1.19 41.14
CA TYR A 246 -0.51 -0.32 42.28
C TYR A 246 -1.70 -0.26 43.23
N LYS A 247 -1.46 0.23 44.44
CA LYS A 247 -2.52 0.32 45.46
C LYS A 247 -3.44 1.51 45.21
N ASP A 248 -2.84 2.67 44.92
CA ASP A 248 -3.50 3.95 44.78
C ASP A 248 -2.88 4.78 43.66
N GLU A 249 -3.55 5.87 43.27
CA GLU A 249 -3.07 6.80 42.24
C GLU A 249 -1.72 7.44 42.60
N SER A 250 -1.49 7.75 43.88
CA SER A 250 -0.22 8.32 44.35
C SER A 250 0.93 7.31 44.22
N ASP A 251 0.67 6.04 44.53
CA ASP A 251 1.64 4.94 44.41
C ASP A 251 2.03 4.70 42.94
N LEU A 252 1.04 4.78 42.04
CA LEU A 252 1.27 4.72 40.60
C LEU A 252 2.16 5.88 40.10
N PHE A 253 1.94 7.10 40.59
CA PHE A 253 2.71 8.26 40.13
C PHE A 253 4.16 8.24 40.63
N GLU A 254 4.41 7.75 41.84
CA GLU A 254 5.76 7.68 42.41
C GLU A 254 6.61 6.56 41.81
N HIS A 255 5.99 5.42 41.45
CA HIS A 255 6.72 4.21 41.07
C HIS A 255 6.65 3.88 39.57
N CYS A 256 5.82 4.56 38.78
CA CYS A 256 5.73 4.32 37.35
C CYS A 256 6.47 5.41 36.55
N PRO A 257 7.46 5.05 35.69
CA PRO A 257 8.25 6.00 34.91
C PRO A 257 7.44 6.94 34.00
N GLY A 258 6.31 6.46 33.47
CA GLY A 258 5.46 7.24 32.59
C GLY A 258 4.28 6.46 32.05
N VAL A 259 3.70 6.93 30.94
CA VAL A 259 2.47 6.34 30.35
C VAL A 259 2.78 5.61 29.05
N ASP A 260 3.81 6.04 28.33
CA ASP A 260 4.16 5.50 27.03
C ASP A 260 5.22 4.41 27.15
N GLU A 261 5.35 3.59 26.10
CA GLU A 261 6.35 2.51 26.03
C GLU A 261 7.77 3.06 26.19
N GLU A 262 8.05 4.23 25.62
CA GLU A 262 9.35 4.91 25.60
C GLU A 262 9.84 5.30 27.01
N ASP A 263 8.92 5.53 27.95
CA ASP A 263 9.26 5.87 29.33
C ASP A 263 9.82 4.66 30.12
N HIS A 264 9.66 3.45 29.57
CA HIS A 264 9.97 2.17 30.23
C HIS A 264 11.09 1.38 29.54
N GLU A 265 11.77 1.98 28.54
CA GLU A 265 12.94 1.39 27.87
C GLU A 265 14.24 1.46 28.69
#